data_AF-A0A2V6Q8G0-F1
#
_entry.id   AF-A0A2V6Q8G0-F1
#
_cell.length_a   1.000
_cell.length_b   1.000
_cell.length_c   1.000
_cell.angle_alpha   90.00
_cell.angle_beta   90.00
_cell.angle_gamma   90.00
#
_symmetry.space_group_name_H-M   'P 1'
#
loop_
_entity.id
_entity.type
_entity.pdbx_description
1 polymer ?
#
loop_
_entity_poly.entity_id
_entity_poly.type
_entity_poly.pdbx_seq_one_letter_code
_entity_poly.pdbx_strand_id
1 'polypeptide(L)'
;YRGFRREVLERVNLTANSDKFVFDQEIIAQVVGAGFRIAEIAVPTRYFAEASSASFVASTVYGLRILAVLFWYTLHRRGLRRSRRFDSLRARYTRLPS
;
A
#
# COMPACT_ATOMS: atom_id res chain seq x y z
N TYR A 1 -3.48 2.72 -14.52
CA TYR A 1 -2.74 3.82 -13.85
C TYR A 1 -3.49 4.23 -12.59
N ARG A 2 -2.83 4.88 -11.62
CA ARG A 2 -3.46 5.38 -10.38
C ARG A 2 -3.32 6.89 -10.29
N GLY A 3 -4.37 7.58 -9.84
CA GLY A 3 -4.34 9.00 -9.51
C GLY A 3 -4.52 9.19 -8.01
N PHE A 4 -3.73 10.08 -7.41
CA PHE A 4 -3.81 10.41 -5.99
C PHE A 4 -4.05 11.91 -5.82
N ARG A 5 -4.91 12.29 -4.88
CA ARG A 5 -4.98 13.67 -4.41
C ARG A 5 -3.72 13.98 -3.59
N ARG A 6 -3.25 15.22 -3.63
CA ARG A 6 -2.09 15.70 -2.86
C ARG A 6 -2.18 15.33 -1.37
N GLU A 7 -3.35 15.54 -0.75
CA GLU A 7 -3.57 15.25 0.67
C GLU A 7 -3.28 13.78 1.03
N VAL A 8 -3.55 12.85 0.12
CA VAL A 8 -3.29 11.43 0.35
C VAL A 8 -1.78 11.20 0.48
N LEU A 9 -1.01 11.74 -0.46
CA LEU A 9 0.46 11.59 -0.49
C LEU A 9 1.14 12.27 0.70
N GLU A 10 0.57 13.37 1.19
CA GLU A 10 1.07 14.07 2.40
C GLU A 10 0.69 13.34 3.71
N ARG A 11 -0.32 12.47 3.71
CA ARG A 11 -0.72 11.72 4.91
C ARG A 11 -0.04 10.35 5.04
N VAL A 12 0.24 9.67 3.93
CA VAL A 12 0.83 8.33 3.94
C VAL A 12 2.35 8.39 4.00
N ASN A 13 3.00 7.38 4.59
CA ASN A 13 4.45 7.37 4.72
C ASN A 13 5.13 6.66 3.54
N LEU A 14 5.15 7.34 2.39
CA LEU A 14 5.70 6.81 1.14
C LEU A 14 7.15 6.33 1.27
N THR A 15 7.96 7.04 2.07
CA THR A 15 9.39 6.72 2.25
C THR A 15 9.65 5.42 3.01
N ALA A 16 8.63 4.82 3.65
CA ALA A 16 8.74 3.52 4.30
C ALA A 16 8.27 2.34 3.43
N ASN A 17 7.82 2.62 2.20
CA ASN A 17 7.44 1.58 1.25
C ASN A 17 8.67 1.04 0.53
N SER A 18 8.53 -0.14 -0.05
CA SER A 18 9.56 -0.77 -0.86
C SER A 18 9.68 -0.10 -2.22
N ASP A 19 10.87 -0.09 -2.79
CA ASP A 19 11.09 0.30 -4.20
C ASP A 19 10.71 -0.80 -5.21
N LYS A 20 10.13 -1.92 -4.74
CA LYS A 20 9.72 -3.07 -5.57
C LYS A 20 8.21 -3.02 -5.82
N PHE A 21 7.72 -3.85 -6.75
CA PHE A 21 6.29 -3.97 -7.09
C PHE A 21 5.29 -4.16 -5.92
N VAL A 22 5.75 -4.58 -4.73
CA VAL A 22 4.90 -4.66 -3.53
C VAL A 22 4.45 -3.27 -3.05
N PHE A 23 5.14 -2.20 -3.45
CA PHE A 23 4.81 -0.80 -3.20
C PHE A 23 3.32 -0.50 -3.38
N ASP A 24 2.71 -1.01 -4.48
CA ASP A 24 1.30 -0.81 -4.78
C ASP A 24 0.37 -1.27 -3.65
N GLN A 25 0.70 -2.39 -3.01
CA GLN A 25 -0.12 -2.92 -1.92
C GLN A 25 0.16 -2.20 -0.61
N GLU A 26 1.40 -1.74 -0.41
CA GLU A 26 1.77 -0.95 0.76
C GLU A 26 1.08 0.41 0.79
N ILE A 27 1.07 1.13 -0.34
CA ILE A 27 0.38 2.42 -0.44
C ILE A 27 -1.13 2.25 -0.29
N ILE A 28 -1.74 1.20 -0.86
CA ILE A 28 -3.18 0.91 -0.65
C ILE A 28 -3.48 0.69 0.84
N ALA A 29 -2.68 -0.14 1.52
CA ALA A 29 -2.85 -0.38 2.95
C ALA A 29 -2.72 0.91 3.77
N GLN A 30 -1.78 1.80 3.43
CA GLN A 30 -1.64 3.11 4.06
C GLN A 30 -2.83 4.03 3.80
N VAL A 31 -3.34 4.08 2.56
CA VAL A 31 -4.50 4.89 2.17
C VAL A 31 -5.75 4.45 2.94
N VAL A 32 -5.99 3.14 3.01
CA VAL A 32 -7.08 2.55 3.80
C VAL A 32 -6.88 2.80 5.30
N GLY A 33 -5.65 2.63 5.81
CA GLY A 33 -5.29 2.92 7.20
C GLY A 33 -5.48 4.39 7.59
N ALA A 34 -5.28 5.31 6.65
CA ALA A 34 -5.52 6.74 6.84
C ALA A 34 -7.00 7.15 6.67
N GLY A 35 -7.90 6.21 6.39
CA GLY A 35 -9.34 6.42 6.29
C GLY A 35 -9.81 7.01 4.96
N PHE A 36 -8.97 6.98 3.91
CA PHE A 36 -9.37 7.45 2.59
C PHE A 36 -10.17 6.39 1.82
N ARG A 37 -11.01 6.85 0.89
CA ARG A 37 -11.77 5.99 -0.02
C ARG A 37 -11.04 5.83 -1.35
N ILE A 38 -11.11 4.62 -1.91
CA ILE A 38 -10.55 4.27 -3.22
C ILE A 38 -11.74 4.03 -4.16
N ALA A 39 -11.66 4.58 -5.38
CA ALA A 39 -12.61 4.34 -6.45
C ALA A 39 -11.88 3.75 -7.65
N GLU A 40 -12.51 2.80 -8.33
CA GLU A 40 -12.00 2.19 -9.55
C GLU A 40 -12.78 2.75 -10.75
N ILE A 41 -12.05 3.10 -11.82
CA ILE A 41 -12.63 3.55 -13.08
C ILE A 41 -12.28 2.49 -14.10
N ALA A 42 -13.30 1.82 -14.64
CA ALA A 42 -13.11 0.81 -15.67
C ALA A 42 -12.59 1.48 -16.95
N VAL A 43 -11.51 0.94 -17.50
CA VAL A 43 -10.99 1.31 -18.82
C VAL A 43 -11.05 0.06 -19.69
N PRO A 44 -11.60 0.11 -20.91
CA PRO A 44 -11.66 -1.04 -21.80
C PRO A 44 -10.26 -1.34 -22.34
N THR A 45 -9.51 -2.18 -21.64
CA THR A 45 -8.21 -2.69 -22.09
C THR A 45 -8.36 -4.11 -22.64
N ARG A 46 -8.03 -4.29 -23.93
CA ARG A 46 -7.82 -5.63 -24.50
C ARG A 46 -6.49 -6.17 -23.99
N TYR A 47 -6.57 -7.17 -23.12
CA TYR A 47 -5.40 -7.94 -22.73
C TYR A 47 -5.07 -8.95 -23.83
N PHE A 48 -3.94 -8.77 -24.50
CA PHE A 48 -3.40 -9.75 -25.43
C PHE A 48 -2.64 -10.83 -24.65
N ALA A 49 -2.70 -12.08 -25.11
CA ALA A 49 -2.13 -13.22 -24.41
C ALA A 49 -0.60 -13.08 -24.21
N GLU A 50 0.11 -12.38 -25.11
CA GLU A 50 1.56 -12.13 -24.98
C GLU A 50 1.92 -11.19 -23.82
N ALA A 51 0.99 -10.39 -23.29
CA ALA A 51 1.26 -9.41 -22.23
C ALA A 51 1.32 -10.01 -20.81
N SER A 52 0.93 -11.27 -20.64
CA SER A 52 0.89 -11.95 -19.33
C SER A 52 2.03 -12.97 -19.19
N SER A 53 3.26 -12.49 -19.10
CA SER A 53 4.46 -13.33 -19.00
C SER A 53 5.18 -13.19 -17.64
N ALA A 54 4.44 -13.29 -16.53
CA ALA A 54 5.03 -13.45 -15.19
C ALA A 54 5.24 -14.93 -14.87
N SER A 55 6.44 -15.32 -14.42
CA SER A 55 6.69 -16.72 -14.03
C SER A 55 5.88 -17.13 -12.80
N PHE A 56 5.57 -18.43 -12.66
CA PHE A 56 4.84 -18.96 -11.50
C PHE A 56 5.54 -18.61 -10.17
N VAL A 57 6.88 -18.69 -10.16
CA VAL A 57 7.70 -18.34 -8.99
C VAL A 57 7.58 -16.85 -8.67
N ALA A 58 7.72 -15.97 -9.67
CA ALA A 58 7.58 -14.54 -9.46
C ALA A 58 6.18 -14.18 -8.93
N SER A 59 5.14 -14.82 -9.46
CA SER A 59 3.75 -14.65 -9.03
C SER A 59 3.54 -15.12 -7.58
N THR A 60 4.11 -16.27 -7.21
CA THR A 60 4.03 -16.82 -5.86
C THR A 60 4.74 -15.90 -4.85
N VAL A 61 5.97 -15.48 -5.16
CA VAL A 61 6.74 -14.56 -4.31
C VAL A 61 6.00 -13.23 -4.16
N TYR A 62 5.41 -12.71 -5.23
CA TYR A 62 4.61 -11.49 -5.17
C TYR A 62 3.39 -11.68 -4.26
N GLY A 63 2.61 -12.75 -4.45
CA GLY A 63 1.45 -13.06 -3.62
C GLY A 63 1.79 -13.16 -2.13
N LEU A 64 2.86 -13.86 -1.77
CA LEU A 64 3.34 -13.95 -0.38
C LEU A 64 3.72 -12.58 0.21
N ARG A 65 4.28 -11.67 -0.60
CA ARG A 65 4.55 -10.30 -0.17
C ARG A 65 3.26 -9.52 0.12
N ILE A 66 2.21 -9.70 -0.67
CA ILE A 66 0.90 -9.09 -0.39
C ILE A 66 0.35 -9.58 0.95
N LEU A 67 0.39 -10.90 1.17
CA LEU A 67 -0.06 -11.50 2.44
C LEU A 67 0.73 -10.96 3.64
N ALA A 68 2.04 -10.79 3.50
CA ALA A 68 2.87 -10.19 4.54
C ALA A 68 2.45 -8.73 4.85
N VAL A 69 2.17 -7.91 3.82
CA VAL A 69 1.66 -6.54 4.02
C VAL A 69 0.35 -6.55 4.79
N LEU A 70 -0.61 -7.40 4.40
CA LEU A 70 -1.90 -7.53 5.07
C LEU A 70 -1.76 -7.99 6.52
N PHE A 71 -0.88 -8.96 6.77
CA PHE A 71 -0.58 -9.44 8.12
C PHE A 71 -0.06 -8.32 9.02
N TRP A 72 0.99 -7.61 8.60
CA TRP A 72 1.56 -6.51 9.38
C TRP A 72 0.59 -5.34 9.55
N TYR A 73 -0.18 -5.02 8.52
CA TYR A 73 -1.21 -3.99 8.60
C TYR A 73 -2.30 -4.36 9.61
N THR A 74 -2.73 -5.62 9.63
CA THR A 74 -3.74 -6.12 10.58
C THR A 74 -3.23 -6.06 12.02
N LEU A 75 -1.99 -6.48 12.28
CA LEU A 75 -1.38 -6.36 13.60
C LEU A 75 -1.25 -4.90 14.04
N HIS A 76 -0.89 -4.00 13.12
CA HIS A 76 -0.82 -2.57 13.41
C HIS A 76 -2.18 -1.97 13.73
N ARG A 77 -3.20 -2.25 12.91
CA ARG A 77 -4.56 -1.74 13.10
C ARG A 77 -5.19 -2.23 14.39
N ARG A 78 -4.87 -3.45 14.83
CA ARG A 78 -5.32 -4.03 16.10
C ARG A 78 -4.53 -3.53 17.33
N GLY A 79 -3.49 -2.71 17.13
CA GLY A 79 -2.64 -2.24 18.22
C GLY A 79 -1.65 -3.27 18.78
N LEU A 80 -1.61 -4.49 18.22
CA LEU A 80 -0.77 -5.59 18.69
C LEU A 80 0.73 -5.36 18.39
N ARG A 81 1.03 -4.73 17.25
CA ARG A 81 2.40 -4.34 16.91
C ARG A 81 2.40 -3.06 16.09
N ARG A 82 3.00 -2.00 16.61
CA ARG A 82 3.10 -0.74 15.87
C ARG A 82 4.09 -0.86 14.71
N SER A 83 3.70 -0.35 13.54
CA SER A 83 4.55 -0.27 12.36
C SER A 83 4.60 1.17 11.87
N ARG A 84 5.81 1.72 11.78
CA ARG A 84 6.06 3.04 11.17
C ARG A 84 5.74 3.07 9.67
N ARG A 85 5.40 1.95 9.03
CA ARG A 85 4.89 2.01 7.66
C ARG A 85 3.45 2.53 7.63
N PHE A 86 2.63 2.14 8.60
CA PHE A 86 1.17 2.36 8.54
C PHE A 86 0.67 3.54 9.39
N ASP A 87 1.52 4.17 10.20
CA ASP A 87 1.18 5.41 10.91
C ASP A 87 0.92 6.56 9.90
N SER A 88 -0.05 7.44 10.13
CA SER A 88 -0.21 8.65 9.31
C SER A 88 0.84 9.71 9.66
N LEU A 89 1.42 10.38 8.67
CA LEU A 89 2.46 11.39 8.89
C LEU A 89 1.98 12.55 9.78
N ARG A 90 0.75 13.04 9.56
CA ARG A 90 0.13 14.06 10.44
C ARG A 90 0.07 13.60 11.90
N ALA A 91 -0.40 12.39 12.17
CA ALA A 91 -0.48 11.87 13.54
C ALA A 91 0.89 11.53 14.15
N ARG A 92 1.98 11.51 13.37
CA ARG A 92 3.34 11.35 13.90
C ARG A 92 3.88 12.67 14.41
N TYR A 93 3.74 13.75 13.63
CA TYR A 93 4.26 15.07 14.01
C TYR A 93 3.56 15.63 15.25
N THR A 94 2.27 15.34 15.45
CA THR A 94 1.55 15.74 16.68
C THR A 94 1.97 14.95 17.93
N ARG A 95 2.73 13.85 17.79
CA ARG A 95 3.14 12.97 18.90
C ARG A 95 4.62 13.12 19.29
N LEU A 96 5.35 14.06 18.71
CA LEU A 96 6.68 14.43 19.18
C LEU A 96 6.53 15.47 20.29
N PRO A 97 7.06 15.23 21.52
CA PRO A 97 7.13 16.28 22.51
C PRO A 97 8.07 17.38 22.02
N SER A 98 7.65 18.64 22.15
CA SER A 98 8.44 19.85 21.92
C SER A 98 9.59 19.97 22.90
#